data_AF-A0A7C1DEZ1-F1
#
_entry.id   AF-A0A7C1DEZ1-F1
#
_cell.length_a   1.000
_cell.length_b   1.000
_cell.length_c   1.000
_cell.angle_alpha   90.00
_cell.angle_beta   90.00
_cell.angle_gamma   90.00
#
_symmetry.space_group_name_H-M   'P 1'
#
loop_
_entity.id
_entity.type
_entity.pdbx_description
1 polymer ?
#
loop_
_entity_poly.entity_id
_entity_poly.type
_entity_poly.pdbx_seq_one_letter_code
_entity_poly.pdbx_strand_id
1 'polypeptide(L)'
;RRNRLDFSRKIIKEANLTPFYDQLTTRFPLARFVFIVREPVDNIRSLLNRWDLPGDKKHLSAKEMREIKKSWHILFNGEWLGLNGDGYIEMMAERWRYLADIYLKNSERMALIRYEDFRADKQNAIKALAKKLDLPAENDISGLLNVQFQPRGRRDTNLAEFFGAENLRTIERICGRHMEQLGYNVQHAPE
;
A
#
# COMPACT_ATOMS: atom_id res chain seq x y z
N ARG A 1 3.18 27.18 -6.77
CA ARG A 1 1.87 27.65 -6.22
C ARG A 1 0.70 26.67 -6.45
N ARG A 2 0.83 25.62 -7.29
CA ARG A 2 -0.20 24.57 -7.42
C ARG A 2 -0.26 23.71 -6.14
N ASN A 3 -1.45 23.21 -5.77
CA ASN A 3 -1.75 22.31 -4.63
C ASN A 3 -1.65 22.92 -3.22
N ARG A 4 -1.75 24.25 -3.08
CA ARG A 4 -1.72 24.93 -1.76
C ARG A 4 -2.81 24.44 -0.80
N LEU A 5 -3.99 24.09 -1.33
CA LEU A 5 -5.13 23.60 -0.54
C LEU A 5 -4.89 22.18 0.00
N ASP A 6 -4.25 21.30 -0.79
CA ASP A 6 -3.97 19.92 -0.37
C ASP A 6 -2.94 19.89 0.76
N PHE A 7 -1.96 20.81 0.70
CA PHE A 7 -0.92 20.98 1.72
C PHE A 7 -1.25 22.00 2.81
N SER A 8 -2.45 22.57 2.85
CA SER A 8 -2.86 23.50 3.93
C SER A 8 -3.47 22.78 5.13
N ARG A 9 -3.66 21.45 5.07
CA ARG A 9 -4.26 20.65 6.14
C ARG A 9 -3.20 20.22 7.16
N LYS A 10 -3.61 20.07 8.43
CA LYS A 10 -2.75 19.57 9.51
C LYS A 10 -2.36 18.09 9.31
N ILE A 11 -3.25 17.32 8.70
CA ILE A 11 -3.03 15.91 8.35
C ILE A 11 -3.24 15.77 6.85
N ILE A 12 -2.24 15.24 6.16
CA ILE A 12 -2.26 14.99 4.72
C ILE A 12 -2.19 13.49 4.52
N LYS A 13 -3.11 12.93 3.73
CA LYS A 13 -3.12 11.52 3.37
C LYS A 13 -3.08 11.39 1.86
N GLU A 14 -1.96 10.91 1.33
CA GLU A 14 -1.78 10.62 -0.09
C GLU A 14 -0.84 9.42 -0.24
N ALA A 15 -1.28 8.36 -0.92
CA ALA A 15 -0.54 7.11 -1.03
C ALA A 15 0.68 7.22 -1.96
N ASN A 16 0.66 8.17 -2.90
CA ASN A 16 1.74 8.36 -3.88
C ASN A 16 2.83 9.34 -3.42
N LEU A 17 2.80 9.80 -2.17
CA LEU A 17 3.81 10.69 -1.62
C LEU A 17 5.04 9.97 -1.05
N THR A 18 4.96 8.68 -0.75
CA THR A 18 6.09 7.91 -0.18
C THR A 18 7.36 7.97 -1.04
N PRO A 19 7.33 7.86 -2.38
CA PRO A 19 8.51 8.03 -3.22
C PRO A 19 9.21 9.39 -3.09
N PHE A 20 8.51 10.40 -2.58
CA PHE A 20 9.02 11.75 -2.41
C PHE A 20 9.48 12.04 -0.98
N TYR A 21 9.75 11.01 -0.18
CA TYR A 21 10.07 11.16 1.24
C TYR A 21 11.24 12.14 1.49
N ASP A 22 12.33 12.05 0.72
CA ASP A 22 13.49 12.94 0.89
C ASP A 22 13.13 14.41 0.60
N GLN A 23 12.35 14.66 -0.45
CA GLN A 23 11.86 15.99 -0.79
C GLN A 23 10.88 16.51 0.28
N LEU A 24 10.02 15.63 0.82
CA LEU A 24 9.06 15.98 1.86
C LEU A 24 9.76 16.34 3.16
N THR A 25 10.78 15.58 3.58
CA THR A 25 11.54 15.89 4.80
C THR A 25 12.38 17.15 4.65
N THR A 26 12.90 17.43 3.45
CA THR A 26 13.57 18.69 3.14
C THR A 26 12.60 19.87 3.23
N ARG A 27 11.41 19.73 2.65
CA ARG A 27 10.42 20.83 2.57
C ARG A 27 9.68 21.07 3.88
N PHE A 28 9.45 19.99 4.64
CA PHE A 28 8.68 19.96 5.89
C PHE A 28 9.49 19.23 6.97
N PRO A 29 10.59 19.83 7.46
CA PRO A 29 11.51 19.16 8.39
C PRO A 29 10.89 18.79 9.74
N LEU A 30 9.81 19.48 10.12
CA LEU A 30 9.05 19.23 11.35
C LEU A 30 7.84 18.29 11.14
N ALA A 31 7.61 17.81 9.92
CA ALA A 31 6.53 16.88 9.66
C ALA A 31 6.81 15.52 10.31
N ARG A 32 5.74 14.88 10.78
CA ARG A 32 5.76 13.49 11.25
C ARG A 32 5.16 12.61 10.17
N PHE A 33 5.79 11.48 9.92
CA PHE A 33 5.42 10.58 8.84
C PHE A 33 4.81 9.30 9.39
N VAL A 34 3.77 8.82 8.71
CA VAL A 34 3.13 7.54 8.98
C VAL A 34 3.17 6.71 7.71
N PHE A 35 3.71 5.51 7.80
CA PHE A 35 3.70 4.53 6.72
C PHE A 35 2.67 3.46 7.03
N ILE A 36 1.69 3.31 6.14
CA ILE A 36 0.69 2.26 6.23
C ILE A 36 1.05 1.18 5.21
N VAL A 37 1.21 -0.05 5.67
CA VAL A 37 1.51 -1.21 4.82
C VAL A 37 0.44 -2.28 4.99
N ARG A 38 0.27 -3.10 3.96
CA ARG A 38 -0.59 -4.28 3.94
C ARG A 38 0.22 -5.43 3.35
N GLU A 39 -0.12 -6.66 3.72
CA GLU A 39 0.43 -7.84 3.06
C GLU A 39 0.31 -7.71 1.52
N PRO A 40 1.40 -7.93 0.76
CA PRO A 40 1.47 -7.58 -0.66
C PRO A 40 0.49 -8.35 -1.55
N VAL A 41 0.31 -9.65 -1.37
CA VAL A 41 -0.64 -10.45 -2.17
C VAL A 41 -2.05 -9.88 -2.01
N ASP A 42 -2.41 -9.58 -0.77
CA ASP A 42 -3.70 -9.06 -0.38
C ASP A 42 -3.91 -7.60 -0.83
N ASN A 43 -2.83 -6.81 -0.80
CA ASN A 43 -2.80 -5.45 -1.31
C ASN A 43 -3.01 -5.41 -2.83
N ILE A 44 -2.25 -6.22 -3.57
CA ILE A 44 -2.30 -6.29 -5.04
C ILE A 44 -3.70 -6.77 -5.46
N ARG A 45 -4.22 -7.84 -4.86
CA ARG A 45 -5.59 -8.32 -5.11
C ARG A 45 -6.62 -7.23 -4.92
N SER A 46 -6.50 -6.46 -3.83
CA SER A 46 -7.43 -5.37 -3.53
C SER A 46 -7.40 -4.25 -4.57
N LEU A 47 -6.25 -4.01 -5.21
CA LEU A 47 -6.12 -3.02 -6.28
C LEU A 47 -6.70 -3.57 -7.59
N LEU A 48 -6.44 -4.84 -7.91
CA LEU A 48 -6.99 -5.50 -9.10
C LEU A 48 -8.52 -5.61 -9.04
N ASN A 49 -9.08 -6.04 -7.90
CA ASN A 49 -10.53 -6.11 -7.68
C ASN A 49 -11.23 -4.75 -7.81
N ARG A 50 -10.54 -3.65 -7.51
CA ARG A 50 -11.11 -2.30 -7.66
C ARG A 50 -11.32 -1.92 -9.13
N TRP A 51 -10.54 -2.52 -10.02
CA TRP A 51 -10.55 -2.28 -11.46
C TRP A 51 -11.10 -3.45 -12.26
N ASP A 52 -11.65 -4.47 -11.57
CA ASP A 52 -12.13 -5.71 -12.17
C ASP A 52 -11.08 -6.38 -13.08
N LEU A 53 -9.81 -6.32 -12.66
CA LEU A 53 -8.69 -6.87 -13.40
C LEU A 53 -8.40 -8.32 -12.97
N PRO A 54 -8.02 -9.20 -13.92
CA PRO A 54 -7.60 -10.55 -13.61
C PRO A 54 -6.33 -10.56 -12.75
N GLY A 55 -6.12 -11.61 -11.96
CA GLY A 55 -4.89 -11.83 -11.20
C GLY A 55 -3.97 -12.89 -11.81
N ASP A 56 -4.47 -13.66 -12.77
CA ASP A 56 -3.85 -14.87 -13.34
C ASP A 56 -3.11 -14.63 -14.66
N LYS A 57 -3.33 -13.46 -15.29
CA LYS A 57 -2.65 -13.10 -16.54
C LYS A 57 -1.24 -12.58 -16.27
N LYS A 58 -0.33 -12.85 -17.19
CA LYS A 58 1.01 -12.24 -17.20
C LYS A 58 0.97 -10.77 -17.64
N HIS A 59 0.21 -10.48 -18.71
CA HIS A 59 0.04 -9.13 -19.25
C HIS A 59 -1.44 -8.79 -19.46
N LEU A 60 -1.78 -7.53 -19.26
CA LEU A 60 -3.10 -6.99 -19.62
C LEU A 60 -3.14 -6.69 -21.12
N SER A 61 -4.30 -6.91 -21.74
CA SER A 61 -4.55 -6.46 -23.10
C SER A 61 -4.57 -4.93 -23.20
N ALA A 62 -4.34 -4.41 -24.40
CA ALA A 62 -4.45 -2.97 -24.66
C ALA A 62 -5.86 -2.42 -24.35
N LYS A 63 -6.91 -3.26 -24.41
CA LYS A 63 -8.28 -2.88 -24.04
C LYS A 63 -8.39 -2.69 -22.53
N GLU A 64 -7.98 -3.70 -21.75
CA GLU A 64 -8.00 -3.66 -20.27
C GLU A 64 -7.20 -2.45 -19.75
N MET A 65 -6.03 -2.17 -20.32
CA MET A 65 -5.22 -1.00 -19.94
C MET A 65 -5.90 0.36 -20.19
N ARG A 66 -6.73 0.47 -21.25
CA ARG A 66 -7.46 1.70 -21.57
C ARG A 66 -8.65 1.95 -20.65
N GLU A 67 -9.23 0.90 -20.07
CA GLU A 67 -10.37 1.00 -19.16
C GLU A 67 -9.96 1.48 -17.76
N ILE A 68 -8.67 1.32 -17.40
CA ILE A 68 -8.10 1.89 -16.18
C ILE A 68 -8.03 3.42 -16.30
N LYS A 69 -8.52 4.14 -15.28
CA LYS A 69 -8.41 5.61 -15.23
C LYS A 69 -6.93 6.03 -15.31
N LYS A 70 -6.62 7.05 -16.12
CA LYS A 70 -5.24 7.55 -16.33
C LYS A 70 -4.47 7.84 -15.04
N SER A 71 -5.14 8.36 -14.01
CA SER A 71 -4.49 8.64 -12.71
C SER A 71 -4.00 7.39 -11.98
N TRP A 72 -4.47 6.21 -12.37
CA TRP A 72 -4.09 4.91 -11.81
C TRP A 72 -3.04 4.18 -12.64
N HIS A 73 -2.77 4.63 -13.87
CA HIS A 73 -1.69 4.08 -14.70
C HIS A 73 -0.34 4.15 -13.99
N ILE A 74 -0.14 5.13 -13.10
CA ILE A 74 1.06 5.27 -12.26
C ILE A 74 1.32 4.07 -11.32
N LEU A 75 0.31 3.24 -11.04
CA LEU A 75 0.48 2.01 -10.25
C LEU A 75 0.94 0.83 -11.10
N PHE A 76 0.65 0.86 -12.40
CA PHE A 76 0.98 -0.19 -13.37
C PHE A 76 2.18 0.16 -14.25
N ASN A 77 2.67 1.40 -14.16
CA ASN A 77 3.92 1.85 -14.77
C ASN A 77 4.83 2.42 -13.67
N GLY A 78 5.96 1.76 -13.44
CA GLY A 78 7.00 2.15 -12.48
C GLY A 78 8.26 2.74 -13.11
N GLU A 79 8.28 3.00 -14.43
CA GLU A 79 9.46 3.56 -15.13
C GLU A 79 9.91 4.89 -14.52
N TRP A 80 8.96 5.72 -14.07
CA TRP A 80 9.25 6.99 -13.40
C TRP A 80 9.92 6.84 -12.03
N LEU A 81 9.90 5.63 -11.45
CA LEU A 81 10.64 5.24 -10.25
C LEU A 81 11.91 4.45 -10.60
N GLY A 82 12.24 4.27 -11.88
CA GLY A 82 13.31 3.39 -12.32
C GLY A 82 13.03 1.90 -12.10
N LEU A 83 11.75 1.52 -11.94
CA LEU A 83 11.34 0.13 -11.77
C LEU A 83 11.05 -0.51 -13.12
N ASN A 84 11.46 -1.77 -13.27
CA ASN A 84 11.19 -2.59 -14.43
C ASN A 84 10.43 -3.84 -13.96
N GLY A 85 9.43 -4.25 -14.72
CA GLY A 85 8.68 -5.48 -14.50
C GLY A 85 8.09 -5.95 -15.82
N ASP A 86 8.17 -7.26 -16.09
CA ASP A 86 7.71 -7.83 -17.36
C ASP A 86 6.17 -7.80 -17.45
N GLY A 87 5.50 -8.00 -16.32
CA GLY A 87 4.05 -7.98 -16.19
C GLY A 87 3.52 -6.93 -15.20
N TYR A 88 2.21 -6.70 -15.21
CA TYR A 88 1.55 -5.78 -14.28
C TYR A 88 1.60 -6.27 -12.83
N ILE A 89 1.55 -7.59 -12.60
CA ILE A 89 1.71 -8.19 -11.26
C ILE A 89 3.12 -7.93 -10.72
N GLU A 90 4.14 -8.23 -11.52
CA GLU A 90 5.53 -7.98 -11.16
C GLU A 90 5.77 -6.49 -10.91
N MET A 91 5.26 -5.61 -11.76
CA MET A 91 5.37 -4.15 -11.56
C MET A 91 4.71 -3.69 -10.26
N MET A 92 3.54 -4.23 -9.90
CA MET A 92 2.87 -3.89 -8.65
C MET A 92 3.62 -4.43 -7.43
N ALA A 93 4.21 -5.63 -7.53
CA ALA A 93 5.06 -6.20 -6.49
C ALA A 93 6.35 -5.38 -6.31
N GLU A 94 7.01 -5.01 -7.41
CA GLU A 94 8.19 -4.13 -7.40
C GLU A 94 7.88 -2.77 -6.79
N ARG A 95 6.73 -2.19 -7.12
CA ARG A 95 6.26 -0.95 -6.49
C ARG A 95 6.05 -1.14 -5.00
N TRP A 96 5.40 -2.21 -4.56
CA TRP A 96 5.21 -2.49 -3.13
C TRP A 96 6.57 -2.61 -2.41
N ARG A 97 7.50 -3.39 -2.97
CA ARG A 97 8.86 -3.58 -2.47
C ARG A 97 9.59 -2.24 -2.35
N TYR A 98 9.52 -1.40 -3.38
CA TYR A 98 10.15 -0.08 -3.40
C TYR A 98 9.62 0.84 -2.30
N LEU A 99 8.30 0.87 -2.08
CA LEU A 99 7.70 1.66 -1.00
C LEU A 99 8.08 1.11 0.39
N ALA A 100 8.13 -0.22 0.54
CA ALA A 100 8.59 -0.86 1.76
C ALA A 100 10.07 -0.54 2.05
N ASP A 101 10.94 -0.56 1.03
CA ASP A 101 12.36 -0.21 1.13
C ASP A 101 12.56 1.24 1.63
N ILE A 102 11.79 2.20 1.11
CA ILE A 102 11.79 3.58 1.59
C ILE A 102 11.47 3.65 3.09
N TYR A 103 10.44 2.92 3.53
CA TYR A 103 10.11 2.87 4.96
C TYR A 103 11.24 2.23 5.76
N LEU A 104 11.76 1.07 5.34
CA LEU A 104 12.78 0.33 6.09
C LEU A 104 14.04 1.17 6.31
N LYS A 105 14.49 1.88 5.26
CA LYS A 105 15.62 2.82 5.31
C LYS A 105 15.39 4.03 6.24
N ASN A 106 14.13 4.33 6.58
CA ASN A 106 13.73 5.52 7.33
C ASN A 106 12.83 5.19 8.52
N SER A 107 12.88 3.95 9.00
CA SER A 107 11.92 3.39 9.97
C SER A 107 11.95 4.11 11.32
N GLU A 108 13.09 4.69 11.70
CA GLU A 108 13.22 5.52 12.90
C GLU A 108 12.43 6.83 12.83
N ARG A 109 12.19 7.34 11.62
CA ARG A 109 11.52 8.63 11.36
C ARG A 109 10.08 8.49 10.89
N MET A 110 9.58 7.26 10.72
CA MET A 110 8.23 6.95 10.28
C MET A 110 7.51 6.07 11.29
N ALA A 111 6.28 6.42 11.68
CA ALA A 111 5.42 5.51 12.40
C ALA A 111 4.83 4.45 11.45
N LEU A 112 5.01 3.17 11.76
CA LEU A 112 4.41 2.08 11.00
C LEU A 112 3.00 1.75 11.49
N ILE A 113 2.10 1.46 10.55
CA ILE A 113 0.83 0.79 10.77
C ILE A 113 0.69 -0.34 9.76
N ARG A 114 0.58 -1.57 10.24
CA ARG A 114 0.17 -2.70 9.40
C ARG A 114 -1.35 -2.74 9.34
N TYR A 115 -1.89 -2.93 8.15
CA TYR A 115 -3.32 -2.97 7.91
C TYR A 115 -3.98 -4.08 8.73
N GLU A 116 -3.33 -5.23 8.86
CA GLU A 116 -3.79 -6.41 9.58
C GLU A 116 -3.91 -6.11 11.09
N ASP A 117 -2.92 -5.47 11.70
CA ASP A 117 -2.97 -5.04 13.11
C ASP A 117 -4.07 -4.01 13.33
N PHE A 118 -4.17 -3.02 12.43
CA PHE A 118 -5.25 -2.04 12.46
C PHE A 118 -6.62 -2.69 12.35
N ARG A 119 -6.76 -3.75 11.54
CA ARG A 119 -8.01 -4.48 11.37
C ARG A 119 -8.38 -5.32 12.59
N ALA A 120 -7.40 -5.87 13.30
CA ALA A 120 -7.59 -6.62 14.53
C ALA A 120 -8.09 -5.73 15.66
N ASP A 121 -7.52 -4.53 15.82
CA ASP A 121 -7.96 -3.56 16.83
C ASP A 121 -7.79 -2.12 16.36
N LYS A 122 -8.82 -1.62 15.67
CA LYS A 122 -8.81 -0.27 15.07
C LYS A 122 -8.65 0.83 16.11
N GLN A 123 -9.32 0.69 17.26
CA GLN A 123 -9.35 1.73 18.26
C GLN A 123 -8.00 1.86 18.95
N ASN A 124 -7.41 0.74 19.38
CA ASN A 124 -6.09 0.77 20.01
C ASN A 124 -5.00 1.12 19.02
N ALA A 125 -5.06 0.67 17.77
CA ALA A 125 -4.12 1.09 16.73
C ALA A 125 -4.11 2.61 16.52
N ILE A 126 -5.29 3.25 16.46
CA ILE A 126 -5.40 4.72 16.33
C ILE A 126 -4.90 5.42 17.61
N LYS A 127 -5.29 4.95 18.79
CA LYS A 127 -4.85 5.54 20.08
C LYS A 127 -3.33 5.46 20.24
N ALA A 128 -2.73 4.31 19.94
CA ALA A 128 -1.29 4.11 19.99
C ALA A 128 -0.55 5.00 18.99
N LEU A 129 -1.07 5.12 17.76
CA LEU A 129 -0.51 6.02 16.75
C LEU A 129 -0.59 7.48 17.17
N ALA A 130 -1.74 7.93 17.67
CA ALA A 130 -1.91 9.30 18.14
C ALA A 130 -0.92 9.62 19.27
N LYS A 131 -0.75 8.71 20.24
CA LYS A 131 0.25 8.82 21.30
C LYS A 131 1.69 8.89 20.75
N LYS A 132 2.05 7.99 19.81
CA LYS A 132 3.39 7.98 19.18
C LYS A 132 3.66 9.27 18.41
N LEU A 133 2.62 9.87 17.85
CA LEU A 133 2.67 11.13 17.14
C LEU A 133 2.39 12.32 18.05
N ASP A 134 2.38 12.21 19.38
CA ASP A 134 2.07 13.34 20.28
C ASP A 134 0.86 14.18 19.80
N LEU A 135 -0.25 13.49 19.54
CA LEU A 135 -1.53 14.05 19.14
C LEU A 135 -2.57 13.77 20.24
N PRO A 136 -3.34 14.77 20.68
CA PRO A 136 -4.37 14.56 21.69
C PRO A 136 -5.53 13.74 21.14
N ALA A 137 -6.09 12.88 21.99
CA ALA A 137 -7.35 12.20 21.70
C ALA A 137 -8.52 13.09 22.16
N GLU A 138 -9.02 13.95 21.26
CA GLU A 138 -10.04 14.95 21.59
C GLU A 138 -11.48 14.41 21.56
N ASN A 139 -11.74 13.38 20.74
CA ASN A 139 -13.09 12.88 20.48
C ASN A 139 -13.16 11.35 20.54
N ASP A 140 -14.31 10.82 20.96
CA ASP A 140 -14.59 9.40 20.81
C ASP A 140 -14.81 9.06 19.33
N ILE A 141 -14.11 8.03 18.86
CA ILE A 141 -14.16 7.55 17.48
C ILE A 141 -14.93 6.24 17.35
N SER A 142 -15.49 5.70 18.43
CA SER A 142 -16.16 4.39 18.47
C SER A 142 -17.24 4.26 17.40
N GLY A 143 -18.04 5.32 17.20
CA GLY A 143 -19.07 5.38 16.15
C GLY A 143 -18.55 5.41 14.72
N LEU A 144 -17.26 5.70 14.50
CA LEU A 144 -16.64 5.81 13.18
C LEU A 144 -15.90 4.54 12.75
N LEU A 145 -15.62 3.63 13.69
CA LEU A 145 -14.74 2.48 13.45
C LEU A 145 -15.25 1.53 12.35
N ASN A 146 -16.57 1.43 12.18
CA ASN A 146 -17.20 0.48 11.26
C ASN A 146 -17.97 1.12 10.11
N VAL A 147 -17.77 2.42 9.86
CA VAL A 147 -18.34 3.11 8.71
C VAL A 147 -17.67 2.62 7.43
N GLN A 148 -18.47 2.15 6.48
CA GLN A 148 -17.99 1.70 5.18
C GLN A 148 -17.98 2.88 4.21
N PHE A 149 -16.81 3.49 4.01
CA PHE A 149 -16.64 4.60 3.07
C PHE A 149 -16.42 4.15 1.62
N GLN A 150 -16.02 2.89 1.40
CA GLN A 150 -15.76 2.33 0.07
C GLN A 150 -16.36 0.92 -0.05
N PRO A 151 -16.82 0.50 -1.24
CA PRO A 151 -17.24 -0.89 -1.47
C PRO A 151 -16.13 -1.85 -1.07
N ARG A 152 -16.48 -2.94 -0.37
CA ARG A 152 -15.51 -4.00 -0.09
C ARG A 152 -15.19 -4.68 -1.42
N GLY A 153 -13.89 -4.84 -1.72
CA GLY A 153 -13.48 -5.72 -2.82
C GLY A 153 -13.96 -7.16 -2.56
N ARG A 154 -14.11 -7.96 -3.62
CA ARG A 154 -14.46 -9.39 -3.50
C ARG A 154 -13.41 -10.08 -2.64
N ARG A 155 -13.83 -10.64 -1.49
CA ARG A 155 -12.93 -11.34 -0.55
C ARG A 155 -12.92 -12.86 -0.73
N ASP A 156 -13.91 -13.38 -1.44
CA ASP A 156 -14.25 -14.80 -1.47
C ASP A 156 -13.52 -15.60 -2.56
N THR A 157 -12.41 -15.08 -3.08
CA THR A 157 -11.58 -15.82 -4.02
C THR A 157 -10.34 -16.31 -3.30
N ASN A 158 -10.17 -17.63 -3.29
CA ASN A 158 -8.93 -18.31 -2.94
C ASN A 158 -7.76 -17.61 -3.68
N LEU A 159 -6.73 -17.17 -2.95
CA LEU A 159 -5.61 -16.42 -3.52
C LEU A 159 -4.88 -17.23 -4.60
N ALA A 160 -4.78 -18.55 -4.41
CA ALA A 160 -4.19 -19.46 -5.39
C ALA A 160 -5.01 -19.54 -6.67
N GLU A 161 -6.34 -19.49 -6.59
CA GLU A 161 -7.22 -19.46 -7.76
C GLU A 161 -7.19 -18.09 -8.46
N PHE A 162 -7.14 -17.00 -7.69
CA PHE A 162 -7.17 -15.65 -8.24
C PHE A 162 -5.89 -15.30 -9.01
N PHE A 163 -4.72 -15.65 -8.45
CA PHE A 163 -3.42 -15.31 -9.03
C PHE A 163 -2.83 -16.45 -9.86
N GLY A 164 -3.17 -17.70 -9.58
CA GLY A 164 -2.38 -18.83 -10.06
C GLY A 164 -1.01 -18.93 -9.37
N ALA A 165 -0.38 -20.09 -9.48
CA ALA A 165 0.86 -20.39 -8.79
C ALA A 165 2.05 -19.52 -9.24
N GLU A 166 2.10 -19.13 -10.51
CA GLU A 166 3.21 -18.33 -11.06
C GLU A 166 3.23 -16.90 -10.52
N ASN A 167 2.08 -16.22 -10.53
CA ASN A 167 1.99 -14.85 -10.03
C ASN A 167 2.14 -14.78 -8.51
N LEU A 168 1.65 -15.77 -7.76
CA LEU A 168 1.92 -15.85 -6.32
C LEU A 168 3.42 -15.96 -6.02
N ARG A 169 4.10 -16.93 -6.66
CA ARG A 169 5.56 -17.08 -6.51
C ARG A 169 6.31 -15.81 -6.92
N THR A 170 5.82 -15.09 -7.93
CA THR A 170 6.40 -13.82 -8.36
C THR A 170 6.28 -12.75 -7.27
N ILE A 171 5.10 -12.57 -6.69
CA ILE A 171 4.88 -11.61 -5.61
C ILE A 171 5.76 -11.95 -4.40
N GLU A 172 5.80 -13.22 -3.99
CA GLU A 172 6.59 -13.68 -2.85
C GLU A 172 8.09 -13.52 -3.09
N ARG A 173 8.59 -13.89 -4.27
CA ARG A 173 10.01 -13.71 -4.64
C ARG A 173 10.44 -12.25 -4.53
N ILE A 174 9.59 -11.33 -4.97
CA ILE A 174 9.91 -9.89 -5.00
C ILE A 174 9.77 -9.26 -3.61
N CYS A 175 8.69 -9.62 -2.89
CA CYS A 175 8.31 -8.94 -1.65
C CYS A 175 8.83 -9.63 -0.39
N GLY A 176 9.17 -10.93 -0.45
CA GLY A 176 9.37 -11.81 0.71
C GLY A 176 10.35 -11.27 1.76
N ARG A 177 11.53 -10.81 1.35
CA ARG A 177 12.49 -10.21 2.28
C ARG A 177 11.91 -9.00 3.03
N HIS A 178 11.19 -8.12 2.33
CA HIS A 178 10.60 -6.93 2.94
C HIS A 178 9.38 -7.28 3.79
N MET A 179 8.63 -8.33 3.41
CA MET A 179 7.55 -8.89 4.21
C MET A 179 8.07 -9.34 5.58
N GLU A 180 9.14 -10.13 5.61
CA GLU A 180 9.78 -10.60 6.84
C GLU A 180 10.23 -9.43 7.73
N GLN A 181 10.89 -8.43 7.14
CA GLN A 181 11.34 -7.23 7.86
C GLN A 181 10.18 -6.38 8.40
N LEU A 182 8.99 -6.50 7.83
CA LEU A 182 7.75 -5.86 8.27
C LEU A 182 6.90 -6.78 9.18
N GLY A 183 7.42 -7.95 9.55
CA GLY A 183 6.76 -8.90 10.46
C GLY A 183 5.62 -9.70 9.83
N TYR A 184 5.59 -9.82 8.51
CA TYR A 184 4.73 -10.76 7.80
C TYR A 184 5.44 -12.11 7.68
N ASN A 185 4.70 -13.21 7.89
CA ASN A 185 5.21 -14.55 7.63
C ASN A 185 4.97 -14.91 6.17
N VAL A 186 5.97 -15.44 5.47
CA VAL A 186 5.80 -16.00 4.12
C VAL A 186 5.01 -17.31 4.26
N GLN A 187 3.77 -17.34 3.78
CA GLN A 187 2.87 -18.48 3.96
C GLN A 187 2.60 -19.30 2.69
N HIS A 188 3.12 -18.93 1.51
CA HIS A 188 2.74 -19.59 0.25
C HIS A 188 3.88 -20.15 -0.60
N ALA A 189 5.10 -20.26 -0.07
CA ALA A 189 6.15 -21.01 -0.75
C ALA A 189 5.71 -22.49 -0.89
N PRO A 190 5.52 -23.01 -2.11
CA PRO A 190 5.50 -24.45 -2.28
C PRO A 190 6.94 -24.96 -2.11
N GLU A 191 7.09 -26.06 -1.38
CA GLU A 191 8.29 -26.92 -1.44
C GLU A 191 8.60 -27.33 -2.89
#